data_AF-A0A514BSJ1-F1
#
_entry.id   AF-A0A514BSJ1-F1
#
_cell.length_a   1.000
_cell.length_b   1.000
_cell.length_c   1.000
_cell.angle_alpha   90.00
_cell.angle_beta   90.00
_cell.angle_gamma   90.00
#
_symmetry.space_group_name_H-M   'P 1'
#
loop_
_entity.id
_entity.type
_entity.pdbx_description
1 polymer ?
#
loop_
_entity_poly.entity_id
_entity_poly.type
_entity_poly.pdbx_seq_one_letter_code
_entity_poly.pdbx_strand_id
1 'polypeptide(L)'
;MEIRQQKNSNKIRFVFDEDSLGYSIEDSSGSRSFSVGYTDISRDRQTLLERNQWLGNVGLLWLALGAALTGFSLMGDEGLKVSIWLWVGAACYAVYRFRTTRFTIVPTDKGNLYVIDGEEGQRILQEIESRRAVQYRNEYDFMPESETPEQHRARFKWLHREGALSDDDLRQRLATVDALDPARVEQATPELGVRLN
;
A
#
# COMPACT_ATOMS: atom_id res chain seq x y z
N MET A 1 -13.91 13.32 -2.98
CA MET A 1 -12.95 13.34 -4.11
C MET A 1 -12.93 11.96 -4.75
N GLU A 2 -12.76 11.83 -6.07
CA GLU A 2 -12.79 10.53 -6.76
C GLU A 2 -11.57 10.33 -7.66
N ILE A 3 -10.97 9.13 -7.61
CA ILE A 3 -9.85 8.72 -8.47
C ILE A 3 -10.18 7.35 -9.09
N ARG A 4 -9.83 7.16 -10.37
CA ARG A 4 -10.08 5.90 -11.11
C ARG A 4 -8.80 5.41 -11.75
N GLN A 5 -8.44 4.15 -11.50
CA GLN A 5 -7.33 3.50 -12.17
C GLN A 5 -7.85 2.42 -13.14
N GLN A 6 -7.25 2.33 -14.33
CA GLN A 6 -7.53 1.26 -15.27
C GLN A 6 -6.23 0.70 -15.84
N LYS A 7 -6.04 -0.62 -15.75
CA LYS A 7 -4.91 -1.32 -16.38
C LYS A 7 -5.30 -2.74 -16.76
N ASN A 8 -5.15 -3.05 -18.05
CA ASN A 8 -5.65 -4.30 -18.65
C ASN A 8 -7.16 -4.47 -18.36
N SER A 9 -7.56 -5.60 -17.79
CA SER A 9 -8.94 -5.89 -17.35
C SER A 9 -9.29 -5.27 -16.01
N ASN A 10 -8.32 -4.80 -15.23
CA ASN A 10 -8.54 -4.25 -13.90
C ASN A 10 -9.04 -2.80 -13.99
N LYS A 11 -10.20 -2.53 -13.40
CA LYS A 11 -10.76 -1.20 -13.19
C LYS A 11 -10.97 -1.00 -11.69
N ILE A 12 -10.38 0.06 -11.14
CA ILE A 12 -10.44 0.35 -9.71
C ILE A 12 -10.93 1.77 -9.51
N ARG A 13 -11.82 1.96 -8.56
CA ARG A 13 -12.41 3.25 -8.21
C ARG A 13 -12.23 3.51 -6.71
N PHE A 14 -11.73 4.70 -6.41
CA PHE A 14 -11.56 5.23 -5.05
C PHE A 14 -12.42 6.48 -4.90
N VAL A 15 -13.29 6.48 -3.88
CA VAL A 15 -14.14 7.62 -3.52
C VAL A 15 -13.76 8.03 -2.10
N PHE A 16 -13.04 9.13 -2.00
CA PHE A 16 -12.60 9.71 -0.74
C PHE A 16 -13.69 10.63 -0.19
N ASP A 17 -14.43 10.13 0.78
CA ASP A 17 -15.37 10.90 1.59
C ASP A 17 -14.65 11.48 2.83
N GLU A 18 -15.38 12.20 3.68
CA GLU A 18 -14.83 12.85 4.88
C GLU A 18 -14.28 11.81 5.86
N ASP A 19 -15.07 10.79 6.20
CA ASP A 19 -14.72 9.82 7.25
C ASP A 19 -14.43 8.41 6.71
N SER A 20 -14.69 8.16 5.43
CA SER A 20 -14.54 6.84 4.83
C SER A 20 -13.97 6.89 3.41
N LEU A 21 -13.43 5.75 2.99
CA LEU A 21 -12.99 5.47 1.64
C LEU A 21 -13.93 4.44 1.00
N GLY A 22 -14.69 4.87 0.00
CA GLY A 22 -15.39 3.99 -0.91
C GLY A 22 -14.40 3.34 -1.90
N TYR A 23 -14.41 2.02 -1.99
CA TYR A 23 -13.56 1.25 -2.87
C TYR A 23 -14.39 0.32 -3.75
N SER A 24 -14.03 0.24 -5.04
CA SER A 24 -14.58 -0.75 -5.97
C SER A 24 -13.50 -1.24 -6.92
N ILE A 25 -13.44 -2.55 -7.14
CA ILE A 25 -12.58 -3.20 -8.13
C ILE A 25 -13.41 -4.15 -8.99
N GLU A 26 -13.17 -4.11 -10.30
CA GLU A 26 -13.72 -5.00 -11.30
C GLU A 26 -12.57 -5.57 -12.13
N ASP A 27 -12.54 -6.90 -12.26
CA ASP A 27 -11.58 -7.62 -13.10
C ASP A 27 -12.30 -8.73 -13.90
N SER A 28 -11.54 -9.58 -14.59
CA SER A 28 -12.10 -10.69 -15.38
C SER A 28 -12.71 -11.82 -14.54
N SER A 29 -12.43 -11.86 -13.24
CA SER A 29 -12.89 -12.88 -12.29
C SER A 29 -14.11 -12.42 -11.47
N GLY A 30 -14.34 -11.12 -11.36
CA GLY A 30 -15.53 -10.57 -10.74
C GLY A 30 -15.40 -9.10 -10.34
N SER A 31 -16.31 -8.67 -9.48
CA SER A 31 -16.33 -7.31 -8.93
C SER A 31 -16.50 -7.34 -7.42
N ARG A 32 -15.85 -6.41 -6.72
CA ARG A 32 -16.02 -6.20 -5.28
C ARG A 32 -16.09 -4.71 -4.98
N SER A 33 -17.01 -4.32 -4.10
CA SER A 33 -17.11 -2.96 -3.59
C SER A 33 -17.40 -2.93 -2.09
N PHE A 34 -16.76 -2.02 -1.36
CA PHE A 34 -17.01 -1.78 0.06
C PHE A 34 -16.60 -0.35 0.44
N SER A 35 -17.05 0.13 1.60
CA SER A 35 -16.59 1.38 2.20
C SER A 35 -15.97 1.10 3.56
N VAL A 36 -14.84 1.73 3.86
CA VAL A 36 -14.03 1.50 5.06
C VAL A 36 -13.65 2.82 5.72
N GLY A 37 -13.66 2.87 7.07
CA GLY A 37 -13.23 4.04 7.82
C GLY A 37 -11.71 4.23 7.71
N TYR A 38 -11.22 5.46 7.70
CA TYR A 38 -9.77 5.69 7.53
C TYR A 38 -8.90 5.08 8.64
N THR A 39 -9.45 4.95 9.85
CA THR A 39 -8.80 4.33 11.02
C THR A 39 -8.67 2.81 10.91
N ASP A 40 -9.50 2.18 10.06
CA ASP A 40 -9.50 0.73 9.83
C ASP A 40 -8.57 0.34 8.66
N ILE A 41 -7.97 1.33 8.00
CA ILE A 41 -6.98 1.13 6.94
C ILE A 41 -5.60 0.96 7.58
N SER A 42 -4.95 -0.18 7.35
CA SER A 42 -3.63 -0.45 7.90
C SER A 42 -2.56 0.48 7.30
N ARG A 43 -1.51 0.76 8.08
CA ARG A 43 -0.28 1.39 7.60
C ARG A 43 0.55 0.46 6.71
N ASP A 44 0.34 -0.84 6.83
CA ASP A 44 1.15 -1.83 6.11
C ASP A 44 0.96 -1.72 4.60
N ARG A 45 2.04 -2.00 3.87
CA ARG A 45 2.07 -2.02 2.41
C ARG A 45 2.67 -3.34 1.96
N GLN A 46 1.92 -4.08 1.17
CA GLN A 46 2.43 -5.30 0.54
C GLN A 46 2.45 -5.10 -0.98
N THR A 47 3.36 -5.76 -1.69
CA THR A 47 3.45 -5.65 -3.15
C THR A 47 2.99 -6.93 -3.81
N LEU A 48 2.11 -6.83 -4.79
CA LEU A 48 1.65 -7.94 -5.61
C LEU A 48 2.05 -7.69 -7.08
N LEU A 49 2.68 -8.70 -7.69
CA LEU A 49 2.99 -8.68 -9.12
C LEU A 49 2.03 -9.62 -9.85
N GLU A 50 1.14 -9.04 -10.63
CA GLU A 50 0.22 -9.78 -11.49
C GLU A 50 0.82 -9.92 -12.90
N ARG A 51 0.87 -11.15 -13.39
CA ARG A 51 1.27 -11.49 -14.76
C ARG A 51 0.20 -12.38 -15.39
N ASN A 52 -0.07 -12.16 -16.68
CA ASN A 52 -1.01 -12.99 -17.42
C ASN A 52 -0.39 -14.36 -17.73
N GLN A 53 -0.59 -15.34 -16.85
CA GLN A 53 -0.04 -16.69 -17.04
C GLN A 53 -0.56 -17.39 -18.30
N TRP A 54 -1.76 -17.05 -18.78
CA TRP A 54 -2.30 -17.63 -20.01
C TRP A 54 -1.42 -17.30 -21.21
N LEU A 55 -0.99 -16.03 -21.35
CA LEU A 55 -0.04 -15.64 -22.41
C LEU A 55 1.31 -16.36 -22.29
N GLY A 56 1.77 -16.59 -21.06
CA GLY A 56 2.98 -17.36 -20.80
C GLY A 56 2.86 -18.81 -21.28
N ASN A 57 1.77 -19.49 -20.89
CA ASN A 57 1.50 -20.88 -21.23
C ASN A 57 1.27 -21.08 -22.74
N VAL A 58 0.45 -20.22 -23.35
CA VAL A 58 0.16 -20.24 -24.79
C VAL A 58 1.42 -19.91 -25.60
N GLY A 59 2.21 -18.92 -25.16
CA GLY A 59 3.49 -18.60 -25.79
C GLY A 59 4.46 -19.78 -25.77
N LEU A 60 4.58 -20.48 -24.64
CA LEU A 60 5.43 -21.67 -24.52
C LEU A 60 4.94 -22.82 -25.40
N LEU A 61 3.63 -23.04 -25.47
CA LEU A 61 3.02 -24.06 -26.33
C LEU A 61 3.37 -23.81 -27.80
N TRP A 62 3.17 -22.58 -28.30
CA TRP A 62 3.48 -22.24 -29.69
C TRP A 62 4.97 -22.30 -30.00
N LEU A 63 5.83 -21.92 -29.04
CA LEU A 63 7.27 -22.11 -29.16
C LEU A 63 7.64 -23.59 -29.29
N ALA A 64 7.08 -24.45 -28.43
CA ALA A 64 7.34 -25.89 -28.48
C ALA A 64 6.86 -26.52 -29.80
N LEU A 65 5.65 -26.17 -30.26
CA LEU A 65 5.11 -26.63 -31.54
C LEU A 65 5.97 -26.15 -32.71
N GLY A 66 6.34 -24.87 -32.71
CA GLY A 66 7.19 -24.28 -33.73
C GLY A 66 8.57 -24.94 -33.78
N ALA A 67 9.15 -25.25 -32.63
CA ALA A 67 10.44 -25.95 -32.53
C ALA A 67 10.34 -27.38 -33.07
N ALA A 68 9.29 -28.12 -32.71
CA ALA A 68 9.06 -29.47 -33.22
C ALA A 68 8.92 -29.48 -34.75
N LEU A 69 8.08 -28.61 -35.32
CA LEU A 69 7.88 -28.50 -36.77
C LEU A 69 9.16 -28.09 -37.50
N THR A 70 9.92 -27.15 -36.93
CA THR A 70 11.22 -26.73 -37.49
C THR A 70 12.22 -27.89 -37.45
N GLY A 71 12.26 -28.65 -36.35
CA GLY A 71 13.10 -29.85 -36.21
C GLY A 71 12.75 -30.96 -37.21
N PHE A 72 11.45 -31.22 -37.44
CA PHE A 72 11.02 -32.16 -38.47
C PHE A 72 11.40 -31.70 -39.88
N SER A 73 11.36 -30.40 -40.17
CA SER A 73 11.77 -29.88 -41.49
C SER A 73 13.25 -30.13 -41.80
N LEU A 74 14.11 -30.14 -40.76
CA LEU A 74 15.53 -30.44 -40.89
C LEU A 74 15.82 -31.91 -41.24
N MET A 75 14.88 -32.81 -40.99
CA MET A 75 14.99 -34.23 -41.35
C MET A 75 14.52 -34.52 -42.78
N GLY A 76 13.92 -33.55 -43.47
CA GLY A 76 13.48 -33.68 -44.85
C GLY A 76 14.46 -33.06 -45.86
N ASP A 77 14.33 -33.44 -47.13
CA ASP A 77 15.19 -32.96 -48.22
C ASP A 77 14.93 -31.49 -48.65
N GLU A 78 13.92 -30.84 -48.08
CA GLU A 78 13.52 -29.47 -48.45
C GLU A 78 14.33 -28.37 -47.74
N GLY A 79 15.27 -28.73 -46.87
CA GLY A 79 16.09 -27.79 -46.09
C GLY A 79 15.38 -27.16 -44.88
N LEU A 80 16.09 -26.28 -44.16
CA LEU A 80 15.58 -25.64 -42.95
C LEU A 80 14.40 -24.69 -43.24
N LYS A 81 13.21 -25.03 -42.75
CA LYS A 81 12.04 -24.14 -42.77
C LYS A 81 11.65 -23.77 -41.34
N VAL A 82 11.93 -22.52 -40.97
CA VAL A 82 11.56 -21.98 -39.66
C VAL A 82 10.04 -21.83 -39.58
N SER A 83 9.43 -22.48 -38.61
CA SER A 83 7.98 -22.46 -38.42
C SER A 83 7.49 -21.08 -37.96
N ILE A 84 6.43 -20.55 -38.58
CA ILE A 84 5.77 -19.29 -38.20
C ILE A 84 5.31 -19.31 -36.72
N TRP A 85 5.01 -20.49 -36.19
CA TRP A 85 4.59 -20.68 -34.79
C TRP A 85 5.68 -20.29 -33.79
N LEU A 86 6.96 -20.34 -34.16
CA LEU A 86 8.04 -19.81 -33.32
C LEU A 86 7.92 -18.31 -33.12
N TRP A 87 7.60 -17.56 -34.18
CA TRP A 87 7.41 -16.11 -34.11
C TRP A 87 6.16 -15.74 -33.31
N VAL A 88 5.06 -16.47 -33.51
CA VAL A 88 3.83 -16.28 -32.73
C VAL A 88 4.07 -16.56 -31.24
N GLY A 89 4.73 -17.68 -30.92
CA GLY A 89 5.05 -18.04 -29.55
C GLY A 89 6.00 -17.05 -28.89
N ALA A 90 7.03 -16.60 -29.62
CA ALA A 90 7.97 -15.57 -29.14
C ALA A 90 7.26 -14.24 -28.87
N ALA A 91 6.35 -13.81 -29.75
CA ALA A 91 5.56 -12.61 -29.55
C ALA A 91 4.65 -12.72 -28.30
N CYS A 92 3.93 -13.83 -28.14
CA CYS A 92 3.10 -14.08 -26.96
C CYS A 92 3.93 -14.05 -25.67
N TYR A 93 5.09 -14.72 -25.67
CA TYR A 93 5.98 -14.78 -24.51
C TYR A 93 6.62 -13.40 -24.20
N ALA A 94 6.99 -12.63 -25.23
CA ALA A 94 7.45 -11.26 -25.07
C ALA A 94 6.37 -10.39 -24.42
N VAL A 95 5.13 -10.44 -24.90
CA VAL A 95 4.00 -9.72 -24.29
C VAL A 95 3.79 -10.15 -22.84
N TYR A 96 3.84 -11.45 -22.54
CA TYR A 96 3.80 -11.95 -21.15
C TYR A 96 4.88 -11.33 -20.27
N ARG A 97 6.11 -11.18 -20.80
CA ARG A 97 7.24 -10.65 -20.04
C ARG A 97 7.17 -9.15 -19.78
N PHE A 98 6.58 -8.39 -20.72
CA PHE A 98 6.49 -6.92 -20.64
C PHE A 98 5.17 -6.40 -20.06
N ARG A 99 4.05 -7.12 -20.21
CA ARG A 99 2.75 -6.73 -19.61
C ARG A 99 2.59 -7.27 -18.19
N THR A 100 3.42 -6.76 -17.28
CA THR A 100 3.25 -6.98 -15.83
C THR A 100 2.52 -5.80 -15.20
N THR A 101 1.56 -6.07 -14.31
CA THR A 101 0.95 -5.06 -13.45
C THR A 101 1.45 -5.27 -12.03
N ARG A 102 1.95 -4.19 -11.42
CA ARG A 102 2.34 -4.18 -10.01
C ARG A 102 1.26 -3.45 -9.23
N PHE A 103 0.87 -4.03 -8.11
CA PHE A 103 -0.08 -3.46 -7.18
C PHE A 103 0.58 -3.30 -5.81
N THR A 104 0.23 -2.21 -5.14
CA THR A 104 0.40 -2.04 -3.72
C THR A 104 -0.91 -2.44 -3.03
N ILE A 105 -0.83 -3.45 -2.18
CA ILE A 105 -1.93 -3.92 -1.33
C ILE A 105 -1.90 -3.13 -0.03
N VAL A 106 -3.04 -2.56 0.32
CA VAL A 106 -3.28 -1.94 1.62
C VAL A 106 -4.34 -2.76 2.37
N PRO A 107 -3.97 -3.48 3.44
CA PRO A 107 -4.92 -4.26 4.21
C PRO A 107 -5.94 -3.39 4.95
N THR A 108 -7.19 -3.86 5.04
CA THR A 108 -8.26 -3.26 5.85
C THR A 108 -9.10 -4.34 6.51
N ASP A 109 -9.94 -3.97 7.47
CA ASP A 109 -10.90 -4.86 8.15
C ASP A 109 -11.92 -5.52 7.20
N LYS A 110 -12.32 -4.82 6.13
CA LYS A 110 -13.30 -5.26 5.12
C LYS A 110 -12.68 -5.94 3.90
N GLY A 111 -11.35 -5.95 3.82
CA GLY A 111 -10.58 -6.60 2.77
C GLY A 111 -9.45 -5.74 2.23
N ASN A 112 -8.70 -6.30 1.29
CA ASN A 112 -7.54 -5.62 0.73
C ASN A 112 -7.94 -4.57 -0.31
N LEU A 113 -7.40 -3.36 -0.17
CA LEU A 113 -7.40 -2.36 -1.23
C LEU A 113 -6.22 -2.68 -2.16
N TYR A 114 -6.46 -2.67 -3.46
CA TYR A 114 -5.40 -2.81 -4.46
C TYR A 114 -5.20 -1.47 -5.14
N VAL A 115 -3.98 -0.95 -5.11
CA VAL A 115 -3.60 0.28 -5.81
C VAL A 115 -2.62 -0.09 -6.91
N ILE A 116 -2.89 0.30 -8.16
CA ILE A 116 -1.95 0.07 -9.26
C ILE A 116 -0.76 1.02 -9.10
N ASP A 117 0.44 0.46 -9.13
CA ASP A 117 1.67 1.25 -9.04
C ASP A 117 1.82 2.17 -10.26
N GLY A 118 2.15 3.43 -9.98
CA GLY A 118 2.30 4.51 -10.94
C GLY A 118 2.16 5.86 -10.23
N GLU A 119 2.25 6.96 -10.97
CA GLU A 119 2.10 8.32 -10.43
C GLU A 119 0.74 8.51 -9.73
N GLU A 120 -0.34 8.09 -10.38
CA GLU A 120 -1.69 8.13 -9.80
C GLU A 120 -1.82 7.20 -8.59
N GLY A 121 -1.15 6.05 -8.60
CA GLY A 121 -1.11 5.13 -7.46
C GLY A 121 -0.44 5.75 -6.23
N GLN A 122 0.68 6.44 -6.43
CA GLN A 122 1.34 7.17 -5.35
C GLN A 122 0.46 8.28 -4.79
N ARG A 123 -0.26 9.00 -5.65
CA ARG A 123 -1.24 10.01 -5.22
C ARG A 123 -2.37 9.42 -4.38
N ILE A 124 -2.92 8.26 -4.78
CA ILE A 124 -3.95 7.56 -4.01
C ILE A 124 -3.43 7.19 -2.62
N LEU A 125 -2.23 6.60 -2.55
CA LEU A 125 -1.63 6.19 -1.27
C LEU A 125 -1.37 7.38 -0.34
N GLN A 126 -0.86 8.49 -0.88
CA GLN A 126 -0.63 9.72 -0.12
C GLN A 126 -1.94 10.32 0.40
N GLU A 127 -3.01 10.32 -0.40
CA GLU A 127 -4.33 10.81 0.02
C GLU A 127 -4.90 9.94 1.15
N ILE A 128 -4.78 8.61 1.05
CA ILE A 128 -5.17 7.66 2.10
C ILE A 128 -4.40 7.96 3.40
N GLU A 129 -3.08 8.10 3.30
CA GLU A 129 -2.22 8.37 4.46
C GLU A 129 -2.54 9.71 5.12
N SER A 130 -2.76 10.76 4.31
CA SER A 130 -3.11 12.09 4.80
C SER A 130 -4.43 12.08 5.55
N ARG A 131 -5.49 11.49 4.97
CA ARG A 131 -6.81 11.44 5.62
C ARG A 131 -6.83 10.57 6.87
N ARG A 132 -6.11 9.45 6.85
CA ARG A 132 -5.91 8.59 8.01
C ARG A 132 -5.18 9.32 9.14
N ALA A 133 -4.13 10.08 8.84
CA ALA A 133 -3.43 10.90 9.82
C ALA A 133 -4.36 11.96 10.44
N VAL A 134 -5.16 12.65 9.62
CA VAL A 134 -6.15 13.63 10.10
C VAL A 134 -7.17 12.99 11.03
N GLN A 135 -7.74 11.84 10.65
CA GLN A 135 -8.72 11.15 11.50
C GLN A 135 -8.14 10.70 12.83
N TYR A 136 -6.95 10.07 12.82
CA TYR A 136 -6.30 9.70 14.07
C TYR A 136 -6.00 10.89 14.97
N ARG A 137 -5.61 12.04 14.39
CA ARG A 137 -5.41 13.24 15.19
C ARG A 137 -6.71 13.78 15.77
N ASN A 138 -7.78 13.83 15.00
CA ASN A 138 -9.08 14.29 15.49
C ASN A 138 -9.57 13.43 16.67
N GLU A 139 -9.34 12.12 16.62
CA GLU A 139 -9.84 11.18 17.62
C GLU A 139 -8.90 10.95 18.80
N TYR A 140 -7.59 11.23 18.68
CA TYR A 140 -6.62 10.87 19.72
C TYR A 140 -5.58 11.96 20.04
N ASP A 141 -5.43 13.04 19.27
CA ASP A 141 -4.44 14.10 19.56
C ASP A 141 -4.97 15.10 20.61
N PHE A 142 -5.32 14.60 21.79
CA PHE A 142 -5.74 15.38 22.96
C PHE A 142 -5.34 14.72 24.27
N MET A 143 -5.41 15.49 25.37
CA MET A 143 -5.04 15.07 26.73
C MET A 143 -6.26 15.13 27.66
N PRO A 144 -7.00 14.02 27.83
CA PRO A 144 -8.05 13.96 28.83
C PRO A 144 -7.48 14.11 30.24
N GLU A 145 -8.13 14.91 31.10
CA GLU A 145 -7.74 15.09 32.51
C GLU A 145 -7.84 13.79 33.33
N SER A 146 -8.67 12.84 32.88
CA SER A 146 -8.88 11.55 33.54
C SER A 146 -7.72 10.57 33.38
N GLU A 147 -6.69 10.91 32.60
CA GLU A 147 -5.59 10.02 32.25
C GLU A 147 -4.26 10.45 32.85
N THR A 148 -3.40 9.46 33.10
CA THR A 148 -2.06 9.71 33.65
C THR A 148 -1.09 10.21 32.56
N PRO A 149 -0.02 10.93 32.95
CA PRO A 149 1.03 11.33 32.01
C PRO A 149 1.60 10.18 31.17
N GLU A 150 1.75 8.99 31.74
CA GLU A 150 2.21 7.79 31.03
C GLU A 150 1.25 7.38 29.92
N GLN A 151 -0.06 7.46 30.16
CA GLN A 151 -1.09 7.15 29.17
C GLN A 151 -1.05 8.14 28.00
N HIS A 152 -0.89 9.44 28.29
CA HIS A 152 -0.70 10.46 27.25
C HIS A 152 0.57 10.19 26.43
N ARG A 153 1.71 9.89 27.07
CA ARG A 153 2.97 9.54 26.38
C ARG A 153 2.80 8.32 25.48
N ALA A 154 2.13 7.28 25.96
CA ALA A 154 1.89 6.05 25.19
C ALA A 154 1.03 6.33 23.95
N ARG A 155 -0.04 7.14 24.11
CA ARG A 155 -0.91 7.56 23.02
C ARG A 155 -0.16 8.35 21.94
N PHE A 156 0.62 9.36 22.32
CA PHE A 156 1.37 10.16 21.34
C PHE A 156 2.43 9.34 20.60
N LYS A 157 3.11 8.42 21.30
CA LYS A 157 4.02 7.46 20.66
C LYS A 157 3.28 6.53 19.69
N TRP A 158 2.08 6.08 20.05
CA TRP A 158 1.24 5.29 19.15
C TRP A 158 0.83 6.09 17.90
N LEU A 159 0.36 7.32 18.06
CA LEU A 159 0.00 8.21 16.94
C LEU A 159 1.17 8.47 15.99
N HIS A 160 2.38 8.67 16.53
CA HIS A 160 3.60 8.77 15.75
C HIS A 160 3.91 7.47 14.98
N ARG A 161 3.76 6.31 15.63
CA ARG A 161 3.91 5.01 14.97
C ARG A 161 2.86 4.77 13.89
N GLU A 162 1.66 5.34 14.01
CA GLU A 162 0.67 5.33 12.93
C GLU A 162 0.97 6.35 11.82
N GLY A 163 1.96 7.21 12.00
CA GLY A 163 2.30 8.28 11.05
C GLY A 163 1.33 9.46 11.10
N ALA A 164 0.53 9.55 12.17
CA ALA A 164 -0.39 10.67 12.39
C ALA A 164 0.32 11.91 12.96
N LEU A 165 1.46 11.72 13.63
CA LEU A 165 2.31 12.79 14.14
C LEU A 165 3.69 12.74 13.50
N SER A 166 4.25 13.91 13.17
CA SER A 166 5.67 14.03 12.81
C SER A 166 6.57 13.87 14.05
N ASP A 167 7.88 13.73 13.83
CA ASP A 167 8.86 13.71 14.93
C ASP A 167 8.81 15.00 15.76
N ASP A 168 8.59 16.14 15.11
CA ASP A 168 8.52 17.45 15.76
C ASP A 168 7.25 17.58 16.60
N ASP A 169 6.10 17.17 16.05
CA ASP A 169 4.84 17.15 16.77
C ASP A 169 4.94 16.24 18.00
N LEU A 170 5.51 15.04 17.84
CA LEU A 170 5.71 14.11 18.95
C LEU A 170 6.56 14.74 20.06
N ARG A 171 7.68 15.38 19.71
CA ARG A 171 8.55 16.05 20.70
C ARG A 171 7.80 17.16 21.44
N GLN A 172 7.03 17.97 20.73
CA GLN A 172 6.23 19.03 21.33
C GLN A 172 5.17 18.49 22.29
N ARG A 173 4.44 17.43 21.89
CA ARG A 173 3.43 16.79 22.74
C ARG A 173 4.04 16.17 23.99
N LEU A 174 5.16 15.46 23.87
CA LEU A 174 5.85 14.85 25.01
C LEU A 174 6.38 15.91 25.99
N ALA A 175 6.93 17.03 25.50
CA ALA A 175 7.35 18.14 26.35
C ALA A 175 6.18 18.76 27.13
N THR A 176 5.00 18.86 26.50
CA THR A 176 3.79 19.36 27.16
C THR A 176 3.35 18.42 28.30
N VAL A 177 3.37 17.11 28.06
CA VAL A 177 3.05 16.12 29.10
C VAL A 177 4.06 16.18 30.25
N ASP A 178 5.34 16.31 29.95
CA ASP A 178 6.40 16.36 30.95
C ASP A 178 6.33 17.62 31.84
N ALA A 179 5.88 18.75 31.29
CA ALA A 179 5.66 19.98 32.05
C ALA A 179 4.47 19.91 33.02
N LEU A 180 3.52 19.02 32.74
CA LEU A 180 2.32 18.79 33.56
C LEU A 180 2.49 17.62 34.55
N ASP A 181 3.60 16.88 34.46
CA ASP A 181 3.90 15.73 35.32
C ASP A 181 4.56 16.20 36.63
N PRO A 182 3.83 16.17 37.77
CA PRO A 182 4.36 16.67 39.04
C PRO A 182 5.62 15.94 39.49
N ALA A 183 5.77 14.65 39.17
CA ALA A 183 6.94 13.86 39.56
C ALA A 183 8.23 14.30 38.84
N ARG A 184 8.12 14.87 37.63
CA ARG A 184 9.26 15.43 36.89
C ARG A 184 9.52 16.90 37.20
N VAL A 185 8.47 17.67 37.49
CA VAL A 185 8.61 19.07 37.92
C VAL A 185 9.36 19.16 39.25
N GLU A 186 9.13 18.23 40.17
CA GLU A 186 9.82 18.15 41.46
C GLU A 186 11.30 17.77 41.32
N GLN A 187 11.65 16.90 40.35
CA GLN A 187 13.04 16.55 40.03
C GLN A 187 13.81 17.65 39.28
N ALA A 188 13.11 18.52 38.54
CA ALA A 188 13.69 19.64 37.80
C ALA A 188 13.90 20.89 38.67
N THR A 189 13.33 20.92 39.88
CA THR A 189 13.53 22.00 40.84
C THR A 189 14.76 21.65 41.68
N PRO A 190 15.95 22.25 41.46
CA PRO A 190 17.08 22.02 42.35
C PRO A 190 16.67 22.49 43.74
N GLU A 191 16.98 21.71 44.77
CA GLU A 191 16.76 22.07 46.17
C GLU A 191 17.49 23.39 46.52
N LEU A 192 16.82 24.51 46.25
CA LEU A 192 17.15 25.85 46.73
C LEU A 192 16.62 25.95 48.16
N GLY A 193 17.21 25.19 49.09
CA GLY A 193 16.59 25.10 50.40
C GLY A 193 17.34 24.39 51.50
N VAL A 194 18.61 24.00 51.37
CA VAL A 194 19.37 23.55 52.55
C VAL A 194 20.82 24.03 52.51
N ARG A 195 21.18 24.68 53.61
CA ARG A 195 22.50 25.17 54.06
C ARG A 195 22.79 26.62 53.71
N LEU A 196 22.67 27.48 54.71
CA LEU A 196 23.84 28.01 55.43
C LEU A 196 23.45 28.27 56.90
N ASN A 197 24.43 27.99 57.77
CA ASN A 197 24.44 27.88 59.23
C ASN A 197 23.69 28.94 60.05
#